data_AF-A0A6B8JAG3-F1
#
_entry.id   AF-A0A6B8JAG3-F1
#
_cell.length_a   1.000
_cell.length_b   1.000
_cell.length_c   1.000
_cell.angle_alpha   90.00
_cell.angle_beta   90.00
_cell.angle_gamma   90.00
#
_symmetry.space_group_name_H-M   'P 1'
#
loop_
_entity.id
_entity.type
_entity.pdbx_description
1 polymer ?
#
loop_
_entity_poly.entity_id
_entity_poly.type
_entity_poly.pdbx_seq_one_letter_code
_entity_poly.pdbx_strand_id
1 'polypeptide(L)'
;MKMKYGVCLRILLASSPLLTAVLPAGARAAEGYVPDAVQAFVLETVLADEAQAFHEGHPTYLVPASVSRTRSDADVVAGLRAEFDRFYRGQPKPRKEVAHMAILVAQTALLLPDRSACSTDRVRCHQAVMGVRTRDDEAGLQATLRAFQDAGLDLTTLRGPVS
;
A
#
# COMPACT_ATOMS: atom_id res chain seq x y z
N MET A 1 -79.16 -32.64 19.83
CA MET A 1 -80.00 -31.53 20.31
C MET A 1 -79.09 -30.34 20.62
N LYS A 2 -79.18 -29.22 19.86
CA LYS A 2 -78.57 -27.86 20.06
C LYS A 2 -77.03 -27.77 20.24
N MET A 3 -76.30 -26.68 20.01
CA MET A 3 -76.25 -25.55 19.07
C MET A 3 -74.84 -24.92 19.27
N LYS A 4 -74.34 -24.19 18.27
CA LYS A 4 -73.00 -23.57 18.10
C LYS A 4 -72.62 -22.45 19.11
N TYR A 5 -71.41 -21.90 18.88
CA TYR A 5 -70.79 -20.58 19.22
C TYR A 5 -69.79 -20.61 20.40
N GLY A 6 -68.60 -19.98 20.39
CA GLY A 6 -67.83 -19.11 19.47
C GLY A 6 -66.40 -18.94 20.04
N VAL A 7 -65.35 -18.88 19.22
CA VAL A 7 -64.61 -17.67 18.77
C VAL A 7 -63.47 -17.16 19.71
N CYS A 8 -62.32 -16.90 19.07
CA CYS A 8 -61.21 -15.96 19.38
C CYS A 8 -59.82 -16.47 19.84
N LEU A 9 -58.99 -16.64 18.81
CA LEU A 9 -57.54 -16.39 18.60
C LEU A 9 -56.78 -15.41 19.54
N ARG A 10 -55.52 -15.76 19.88
CA ARG A 10 -54.25 -14.94 19.90
C ARG A 10 -53.24 -15.52 20.92
N ILE A 11 -52.35 -16.44 20.52
CA ILE A 11 -50.92 -16.29 20.13
C ILE A 11 -50.04 -15.42 21.07
N LEU A 12 -48.92 -16.03 21.48
CA LEU A 12 -47.55 -15.51 21.69
C LEU A 12 -47.07 -15.56 23.15
N LEU A 13 -46.08 -16.43 23.40
CA LEU A 13 -44.79 -16.14 24.05
C LEU A 13 -44.16 -17.44 24.56
N ALA A 14 -43.48 -18.18 23.67
CA ALA A 14 -42.54 -19.21 24.07
C ALA A 14 -41.51 -19.40 22.96
N SER A 15 -40.30 -18.88 23.17
CA SER A 15 -39.01 -19.55 22.93
C SER A 15 -37.92 -18.52 22.64
N SER A 16 -37.02 -18.32 23.61
CA SER A 16 -35.73 -17.65 23.47
C SER A 16 -34.85 -18.37 22.45
N PRO A 17 -34.13 -17.65 21.57
CA PRO A 17 -32.87 -18.14 21.03
C PRO A 17 -31.72 -17.38 21.69
N LEU A 18 -30.93 -18.09 22.50
CA LEU A 18 -29.56 -17.72 22.83
C LEU A 18 -28.73 -17.81 21.54
N LEU A 19 -28.67 -16.71 20.80
CA LEU A 19 -27.72 -16.52 19.70
C LEU A 19 -26.37 -16.11 20.31
N THR A 20 -25.56 -17.10 20.65
CA THR A 20 -24.11 -16.90 20.81
C THR A 20 -23.52 -16.57 19.45
N ALA A 21 -23.41 -15.28 19.15
CA ALA A 21 -22.60 -14.78 18.06
C ALA A 21 -21.13 -15.11 18.37
N VAL A 22 -20.60 -16.15 17.72
CA VAL A 22 -19.17 -16.32 17.56
C VAL A 22 -18.73 -15.20 16.61
N LEU A 23 -18.32 -14.08 17.18
CA LEU A 23 -17.61 -13.04 16.43
C LEU A 23 -16.36 -13.70 15.82
N PRO A 24 -16.13 -13.63 14.50
CA PRO A 24 -14.85 -14.02 13.96
C PRO A 24 -13.80 -13.12 14.63
N ALA A 25 -12.88 -13.74 15.35
CA ALA A 25 -11.74 -13.06 15.91
C ALA A 25 -10.97 -12.37 14.77
N GLY A 26 -11.11 -11.05 14.71
CA GLY A 26 -10.12 -10.14 14.13
C GLY A 26 -9.63 -10.47 12.72
N ALA A 27 -10.51 -10.68 11.75
CA ALA A 27 -10.17 -10.21 10.41
C ALA A 27 -10.30 -8.68 10.45
N ARG A 28 -9.30 -7.98 10.98
CA ARG A 28 -9.09 -6.59 10.56
C ARG A 28 -9.00 -6.69 9.05
N ALA A 29 -10.01 -6.20 8.34
CA ALA A 29 -9.84 -5.91 6.92
C ALA A 29 -8.67 -4.93 6.88
N ALA A 30 -7.49 -5.44 6.54
CA ALA A 30 -6.34 -4.60 6.35
C ALA A 30 -6.66 -3.83 5.07
N GLU A 31 -7.10 -2.58 5.21
CA GLU A 31 -7.63 -1.77 4.10
C GLU A 31 -6.53 -1.30 3.12
N GLY A 32 -5.33 -1.87 3.24
CA GLY A 32 -4.12 -1.41 2.60
C GLY A 32 -3.32 -0.46 3.49
N TYR A 33 -2.16 -0.08 2.98
CA TYR A 33 -1.27 0.89 3.58
C TYR A 33 -1.52 2.27 2.95
N VAL A 34 -1.67 3.30 3.76
CA VAL A 34 -1.81 4.69 3.27
C VAL A 34 -0.49 5.42 3.55
N PRO A 35 0.30 5.76 2.51
CA PRO A 35 1.51 6.54 2.70
C PRO A 35 1.21 7.90 3.32
N ASP A 36 2.06 8.36 4.23
CA ASP A 36 1.98 9.73 4.73
C ASP A 36 2.38 10.74 3.62
N ALA A 37 2.11 12.03 3.86
CA ALA A 37 2.37 13.07 2.86
C ALA A 37 3.85 13.14 2.40
N VAL A 38 4.78 12.86 3.30
CA VAL A 38 6.22 12.86 2.99
C VAL A 38 6.58 11.63 2.16
N GLN A 39 6.07 10.46 2.53
CA GLN A 39 6.24 9.23 1.76
C GLN A 39 5.67 9.37 0.34
N ALA A 40 4.47 9.95 0.21
CA ALA A 40 3.86 10.22 -1.09
C ALA A 40 4.73 11.17 -1.92
N PHE A 41 5.24 12.25 -1.33
CA PHE A 41 6.05 13.22 -2.05
C PHE A 41 7.43 12.66 -2.46
N VAL A 42 8.05 11.85 -1.61
CA VAL A 42 9.29 11.12 -1.94
C VAL A 42 9.04 10.15 -3.10
N LEU A 43 7.93 9.39 -3.06
CA LEU A 43 7.56 8.51 -4.17
C LEU A 43 7.40 9.30 -5.47
N GLU A 44 6.66 10.40 -5.46
CA GLU A 44 6.46 11.24 -6.64
C GLU A 44 7.76 11.81 -7.21
N THR A 45 8.71 12.13 -6.33
CA THR A 45 10.06 12.55 -6.75
C THR A 45 10.79 11.40 -7.46
N VAL A 46 10.79 10.20 -6.87
CA VAL A 46 11.39 9.00 -7.49
C VAL A 46 10.74 8.66 -8.83
N LEU A 47 9.40 8.73 -8.95
CA LEU A 47 8.69 8.44 -10.20
C LEU A 47 9.05 9.44 -11.29
N ALA A 48 9.20 10.72 -10.95
CA ALA A 48 9.65 11.73 -11.90
C ALA A 48 11.08 11.47 -12.38
N ASP A 49 11.99 11.10 -11.47
CA ASP A 49 13.38 10.78 -11.80
C ASP A 49 13.47 9.53 -12.70
N GLU A 50 12.68 8.49 -12.43
CA GLU A 50 12.60 7.28 -13.27
C GLU A 50 12.04 7.58 -14.67
N ALA A 51 11.03 8.45 -14.78
CA ALA A 51 10.48 8.85 -16.07
C ALA A 51 11.49 9.68 -16.88
N GLN A 52 12.20 10.59 -16.22
CA GLN A 52 13.27 11.36 -16.86
C GLN A 52 14.41 10.44 -17.33
N ALA A 53 14.89 9.53 -16.49
CA ALA A 53 15.91 8.56 -16.87
C ALA A 53 15.46 7.67 -18.04
N PHE A 54 14.19 7.24 -18.05
CA PHE A 54 13.61 6.51 -19.16
C PHE A 54 13.62 7.32 -20.46
N HIS A 55 13.22 8.59 -20.39
CA HIS A 55 13.20 9.51 -21.53
C HIS A 55 14.60 9.71 -22.12
N GLU A 56 15.60 9.88 -21.27
CA GLU A 56 17.01 10.05 -21.63
C GLU A 56 17.66 8.73 -22.14
N GLY A 57 16.94 7.61 -22.06
CA GLY A 57 17.41 6.30 -22.52
C GLY A 57 18.35 5.62 -21.53
N HIS A 58 18.36 6.05 -20.28
CA HIS A 58 19.13 5.44 -19.21
C HIS A 58 18.43 4.18 -18.65
N PRO A 59 19.19 3.22 -18.09
CA PRO A 59 18.61 2.12 -17.34
C PRO A 59 17.75 2.65 -16.19
N THR A 60 16.59 2.04 -16.00
CA THR A 60 15.60 2.40 -14.97
C THR A 60 15.35 1.19 -14.08
N TYR A 61 15.07 1.44 -12.80
CA TYR A 61 14.78 0.36 -11.87
C TYR A 61 13.29 -0.01 -11.91
N LEU A 62 12.42 0.98 -12.11
CA LEU A 62 10.97 0.78 -12.07
C LEU A 62 10.34 0.59 -13.45
N VAL A 63 10.92 1.10 -14.53
CA VAL A 63 10.30 0.99 -15.87
C VAL A 63 10.76 -0.31 -16.55
N PRO A 64 9.86 -1.27 -16.84
CA PRO A 64 10.26 -2.51 -17.49
C PRO A 64 10.82 -2.26 -18.91
N ALA A 65 11.81 -3.05 -19.31
CA ALA A 65 12.42 -2.95 -20.63
C ALA A 65 11.43 -3.16 -21.81
N SER A 66 10.27 -3.76 -21.56
CA SER A 66 9.20 -3.95 -22.55
C SER A 66 8.38 -2.68 -22.83
N VAL A 67 8.52 -1.62 -22.03
CA VAL A 67 7.79 -0.37 -22.22
C VAL A 67 8.34 0.38 -23.43
N SER A 68 7.45 0.81 -24.33
CA SER A 68 7.85 1.56 -25.53
C SER A 68 8.47 2.91 -25.16
N ARG A 69 9.63 3.22 -25.76
CA ARG A 69 10.30 4.53 -25.65
C ARG A 69 9.53 5.68 -26.29
N THR A 70 8.45 5.39 -27.01
CA THR A 70 7.56 6.42 -27.58
C THR A 70 6.53 6.93 -26.57
N ARG A 71 6.46 6.35 -25.37
CA ARG A 71 5.55 6.84 -24.31
C ARG A 71 6.05 8.17 -23.77
N SER A 72 5.10 9.02 -23.40
CA SER A 72 5.41 10.25 -22.68
C SER A 72 5.78 9.95 -21.23
N ASP A 73 6.55 10.84 -20.60
CA ASP A 73 6.90 10.76 -19.18
C ASP A 73 5.64 10.68 -18.30
N ALA A 74 4.58 11.40 -18.67
CA ALA A 74 3.31 11.37 -17.97
C ALA A 74 2.66 9.97 -18.01
N ASP A 75 2.72 9.28 -19.15
CA ASP A 75 2.19 7.90 -19.28
C ASP A 75 3.01 6.90 -18.46
N VAL A 76 4.34 7.09 -18.40
CA VAL A 76 5.23 6.27 -17.59
C VAL A 76 4.90 6.46 -16.10
N VAL A 77 4.85 7.71 -15.63
CA VAL A 77 4.52 8.03 -14.24
C VAL A 77 3.13 7.51 -13.87
N ALA A 78 2.12 7.71 -14.72
CA ALA A 78 0.76 7.22 -14.47
C ALA A 78 0.71 5.69 -14.36
N GLY A 79 1.46 4.99 -15.22
CA GLY A 79 1.62 3.54 -15.16
C GLY A 79 2.21 3.09 -13.82
N LEU A 80 3.33 3.70 -13.43
CA LEU A 80 4.01 3.38 -12.17
C LEU A 80 3.14 3.68 -10.95
N ARG A 81 2.49 4.87 -10.88
CA ARG A 81 1.53 5.21 -9.82
C ARG A 81 0.46 4.15 -9.68
N ALA A 82 -0.12 3.68 -10.79
CA ALA A 82 -1.11 2.63 -10.76
C ALA A 82 -0.56 1.30 -10.19
N GLU A 83 0.73 0.99 -10.36
CA GLU A 83 1.34 -0.18 -9.73
C GLU A 83 1.50 -0.01 -8.22
N PHE A 84 1.99 1.14 -7.77
CA PHE A 84 2.11 1.46 -6.34
C PHE A 84 0.75 1.49 -5.66
N ASP A 85 -0.27 2.05 -6.29
CA ASP A 85 -1.65 2.04 -5.79
C ASP A 85 -2.19 0.63 -5.61
N ARG A 86 -1.90 -0.29 -6.54
CA ARG A 86 -2.28 -1.71 -6.40
C ARG A 86 -1.55 -2.35 -5.24
N PHE A 87 -0.24 -2.09 -5.11
CA PHE A 87 0.57 -2.58 -3.99
C PHE A 87 0.02 -2.07 -2.66
N TYR A 88 -0.19 -0.76 -2.50
CA TYR A 88 -0.69 -0.15 -1.27
C TYR A 88 -2.11 -0.58 -0.90
N ARG A 89 -2.96 -0.94 -1.87
CA ARG A 89 -4.26 -1.58 -1.59
C ARG A 89 -4.17 -3.05 -1.15
N GLY A 90 -2.98 -3.61 -0.99
CA GLY A 90 -2.79 -5.01 -0.59
C GLY A 90 -3.14 -6.00 -1.71
N GLN A 91 -3.08 -5.60 -2.98
CA GLN A 91 -3.31 -6.55 -4.07
C GLN A 91 -2.21 -7.62 -4.08
N PRO A 92 -2.56 -8.90 -4.29
CA PRO A 92 -1.60 -10.00 -4.19
C PRO A 92 -0.57 -9.97 -5.32
N LYS A 93 0.60 -10.58 -5.07
CA LYS A 93 1.69 -10.74 -6.05
C LYS A 93 2.14 -9.42 -6.69
N PRO A 94 2.51 -8.40 -5.89
CA PRO A 94 3.09 -7.19 -6.45
C PRO A 94 4.40 -7.50 -7.17
N ARG A 95 4.76 -6.66 -8.14
CA ARG A 95 6.07 -6.72 -8.77
C ARG A 95 7.16 -6.47 -7.71
N LYS A 96 8.25 -7.26 -7.74
CA LYS A 96 9.34 -7.19 -6.75
C LYS A 96 9.93 -5.78 -6.65
N GLU A 97 10.13 -5.12 -7.80
CA GLU A 97 10.69 -3.77 -7.89
C GLU A 97 9.80 -2.73 -7.22
N VAL A 98 8.47 -2.86 -7.35
CA VAL A 98 7.49 -1.95 -6.71
C VAL A 98 7.50 -2.13 -5.19
N ALA A 99 7.45 -3.37 -4.71
CA ALA A 99 7.50 -3.66 -3.27
C ALA A 99 8.83 -3.19 -2.64
N HIS A 100 9.95 -3.43 -3.33
CA HIS A 100 11.26 -2.97 -2.86
C HIS A 100 11.32 -1.44 -2.81
N MET A 101 10.89 -0.75 -3.87
CA MET A 101 10.93 0.70 -3.90
C MET A 101 9.99 1.33 -2.86
N ALA A 102 8.81 0.73 -2.61
CA ALA A 102 7.90 1.21 -1.57
C ALA A 102 8.55 1.15 -0.16
N ILE A 103 9.33 0.10 0.13
CA ILE A 103 10.11 0.00 1.36
C ILE A 103 11.18 1.10 1.40
N LEU A 104 11.93 1.30 0.31
CA LEU A 104 12.96 2.33 0.23
C LEU A 104 12.37 3.74 0.43
N VAL A 105 11.22 4.04 -0.16
CA VAL A 105 10.50 5.31 0.03
C VAL A 105 10.12 5.49 1.50
N ALA A 106 9.53 4.47 2.13
CA ALA A 106 9.12 4.54 3.52
C ALA A 106 10.32 4.74 4.47
N GLN A 107 11.41 3.99 4.29
CA GLN A 107 12.64 4.15 5.07
C GLN A 107 13.28 5.51 4.83
N THR A 108 13.31 5.98 3.59
CA THR A 108 13.85 7.29 3.25
C THR A 108 13.09 8.38 3.99
N ALA A 109 11.75 8.36 3.92
CA ALA A 109 10.91 9.33 4.62
C ALA A 109 11.09 9.32 6.14
N LEU A 110 11.31 8.14 6.74
CA LEU A 110 11.61 7.99 8.16
C LEU A 110 12.95 8.60 8.56
N LEU A 111 13.96 8.50 7.69
CA LEU A 111 15.33 8.91 7.95
C LEU A 111 15.67 10.32 7.44
N LEU A 112 14.73 11.01 6.79
CA LEU A 112 14.91 12.39 6.35
C LEU A 112 15.21 13.29 7.56
N PRO A 113 16.39 13.97 7.59
CA PRO A 113 16.71 14.88 8.69
C PRO A 113 15.76 16.08 8.75
N ASP A 114 15.34 16.56 7.58
CA ASP A 114 14.35 17.62 7.42
C ASP A 114 13.20 17.09 6.57
N ARG A 115 12.16 16.56 7.24
CA ARG A 115 10.95 16.07 6.56
C ARG A 115 10.21 17.17 5.79
N SER A 116 10.39 18.45 6.15
CA SER A 116 9.76 19.57 5.44
C SER A 116 10.37 19.82 4.06
N ALA A 117 11.61 19.37 3.82
CA ALA A 117 12.25 19.40 2.51
C ALA A 117 11.43 18.66 1.43
N CYS A 118 10.66 17.65 1.83
CA CYS A 118 9.78 16.86 0.98
C CYS A 118 8.30 17.17 1.19
N SER A 119 7.94 18.44 1.38
CA SER A 119 6.55 18.87 1.54
C SER A 119 5.97 19.56 0.29
N THR A 120 6.77 20.33 -0.44
CA THR A 120 6.29 21.14 -1.58
C THR A 120 7.29 21.35 -2.71
N ASP A 121 8.60 21.23 -2.44
CA ASP A 121 9.66 21.49 -3.42
C ASP A 121 10.35 20.18 -3.83
N ARG A 122 10.17 19.80 -5.09
CA ARG A 122 10.73 18.57 -5.65
C ARG A 122 12.26 18.61 -5.70
N VAL A 123 12.86 19.74 -6.07
CA VAL A 123 14.33 19.86 -6.18
C VAL A 123 14.95 19.72 -4.80
N ARG A 124 14.36 20.41 -3.81
CA ARG A 124 14.80 20.30 -2.42
C ARG A 124 14.60 18.89 -1.87
N CYS A 125 13.48 18.23 -2.19
CA CYS A 125 13.23 16.87 -1.77
C CYS A 125 14.25 15.89 -2.37
N HIS A 126 14.50 15.97 -3.67
CA HIS A 126 15.51 15.14 -4.34
C HIS A 126 16.88 15.30 -3.66
N GLN A 127 17.33 16.54 -3.42
CA GLN A 127 18.58 16.80 -2.70
C GLN A 127 18.61 16.20 -1.29
N ALA A 128 17.50 16.28 -0.55
CA ALA A 128 17.41 15.72 0.79
C ALA A 128 17.47 14.17 0.77
N VAL A 129 16.79 13.53 -0.18
CA VAL A 129 16.76 12.08 -0.35
C VAL A 129 18.14 11.52 -0.72
N MET A 130 18.90 12.20 -1.58
CA MET A 130 20.25 11.78 -1.98
C MET A 130 21.24 11.66 -0.81
N GLY A 131 20.99 12.37 0.29
CA GLY A 131 21.79 12.30 1.51
C GLY A 131 21.43 11.15 2.47
N VAL A 132 20.29 10.47 2.26
CA VAL A 132 19.78 9.46 3.18
C VAL A 132 20.49 8.11 2.98
N ARG A 133 20.87 7.47 4.07
CA ARG A 133 21.47 6.13 4.09
C ARG A 133 20.52 5.15 4.77
N THR A 134 19.73 4.41 3.99
CA THR A 134 18.79 3.41 4.51
C THR A 134 19.44 2.08 4.89
N ARG A 135 20.63 1.79 4.33
CA ARG A 135 21.32 0.49 4.50
C ARG A 135 21.68 0.17 5.95
N ASP A 136 21.97 1.19 6.75
CA ASP A 136 22.49 1.02 8.12
C ASP A 136 21.36 1.01 9.17
N ASP A 137 20.10 1.20 8.76
CA ASP A 137 18.93 1.28 9.64
C ASP A 137 18.09 0.00 9.59
N GLU A 138 18.61 -1.06 10.21
CA GLU A 138 17.90 -2.34 10.31
C GLU A 138 16.61 -2.21 11.15
N ALA A 139 16.61 -1.37 12.19
CA ALA A 139 15.46 -1.16 13.04
C ALA A 139 14.30 -0.52 12.27
N GLY A 140 14.56 0.54 11.49
CA GLY A 140 13.54 1.16 10.64
C GLY A 140 13.09 0.26 9.48
N LEU A 141 13.97 -0.60 8.95
CA LEU A 141 13.57 -1.64 7.99
C LEU A 141 12.54 -2.58 8.62
N GLN A 142 12.83 -3.14 9.79
CA GLN A 142 11.91 -4.06 10.47
C GLN A 142 10.59 -3.39 10.84
N ALA A 143 10.63 -2.12 11.28
CA ALA A 143 9.42 -1.35 11.56
C ALA A 143 8.57 -1.15 10.29
N THR A 144 9.20 -0.81 9.16
CA THR A 144 8.52 -0.65 7.86
C THR A 144 7.88 -1.96 7.39
N LEU A 145 8.62 -3.06 7.45
CA LEU A 145 8.13 -4.39 7.06
C LEU A 145 6.92 -4.82 7.91
N ARG A 146 6.97 -4.58 9.22
CA ARG A 146 5.83 -4.86 10.11
C ARG A 146 4.63 -3.99 9.77
N ALA A 147 4.81 -2.67 9.61
CA ALA A 147 3.72 -1.77 9.24
C ALA A 147 3.05 -2.19 7.91
N PHE A 148 3.82 -2.62 6.92
CA PHE A 148 3.30 -3.12 5.66
C PHE A 148 2.56 -4.46 5.82
N GLN A 149 3.10 -5.40 6.62
CA GLN A 149 2.43 -6.67 6.90
C GLN A 149 1.13 -6.50 7.69
N ASP A 150 1.13 -5.63 8.70
CA ASP A 150 -0.06 -5.29 9.50
C ASP A 150 -1.14 -4.60 8.64
N ALA A 151 -0.72 -3.87 7.61
CA ALA A 151 -1.58 -3.29 6.58
C ALA A 151 -1.98 -4.28 5.47
N GLY A 152 -1.59 -5.56 5.58
CA GLY A 152 -2.01 -6.62 4.66
C GLY A 152 -1.27 -6.63 3.33
N LEU A 153 -0.12 -5.95 3.23
CA LEU A 153 0.65 -5.94 2.00
C LEU A 153 1.40 -7.28 1.80
N ASP A 154 1.33 -7.81 0.59
CA ASP A 154 2.06 -9.02 0.20
C ASP A 154 3.54 -8.72 -0.06
N LEU A 155 4.39 -9.08 0.89
CA LEU A 155 5.85 -8.93 0.80
C LEU A 155 6.57 -10.23 0.40
N THR A 156 5.83 -11.28 0.02
CA THR A 156 6.44 -12.59 -0.29
C THR A 156 7.31 -12.55 -1.54
N THR A 157 7.07 -11.61 -2.45
CA THR A 157 7.87 -11.39 -3.67
C THR A 157 9.30 -10.95 -3.39
N LEU A 158 9.57 -10.45 -2.17
CA LEU A 158 10.91 -10.07 -1.71
C LEU A 158 11.71 -11.26 -1.18
N ARG A 159 11.07 -12.39 -0.86
CA ARG A 159 11.73 -13.60 -0.31
C ARG A 159 12.33 -14.51 -1.38
N GLY A 160 12.29 -14.13 -2.66
CA GLY A 160 12.96 -14.86 -3.72
C GLY A 160 14.49 -14.85 -3.54
N PRO A 161 15.22 -15.84 -4.07
CA PRO A 161 16.68 -15.84 -4.00
C PRO A 161 17.23 -14.52 -4.55
N VAL A 162 18.20 -13.95 -3.84
CA VAL A 162 19.00 -12.85 -4.35
C VAL A 162 19.84 -13.45 -5.47
N SER A 163 19.43 -13.23 -6.72
CA SER A 163 20.25 -13.54 -7.90
C SER A 163 21.26 -12.43 -8.14
#